data_AF-A0A101P308-F1
#
_entry.id   AF-A0A101P308-F1
#
_cell.length_a   1.000
_cell.length_b   1.000
_cell.length_c   1.000
_cell.angle_alpha   90.00
_cell.angle_beta   90.00
_cell.angle_gamma   90.00
#
_symmetry.space_group_name_H-M   'P 1'
#
loop_
_entity.id
_entity.type
_entity.pdbx_description
1 polymer ?
#
loop_
_entity_poly.entity_id
_entity_poly.type
_entity_poly.pdbx_seq_one_letter_code
_entity_poly.pdbx_strand_id
1 'polypeptide(L)' 'MTREQALAEAIDAAAKAKALASNARDAAYQTESQARTSVYATASGAWADVARAYTDIAVQLAADEKPEA' A
#
# COMPACT_ATOMS: atom_id res chain seq x y z
N MET A 1 -0.23 -4.05 -18.43
CA MET A 1 -1.05 -3.90 -17.21
C MET A 1 -2.28 -3.11 -17.58
N THR A 2 -3.47 -3.54 -17.19
CA THR A 2 -4.73 -2.79 -17.36
C THR A 2 -5.00 -1.89 -16.16
N ARG A 3 -5.92 -0.93 -16.31
CA ARG A 3 -6.39 -0.10 -15.19
C ARG A 3 -6.91 -0.95 -14.03
N GLU A 4 -7.71 -1.98 -14.32
CA GLU A 4 -8.24 -2.89 -13.31
C GLU A 4 -7.14 -3.66 -12.57
N GLN A 5 -6.12 -4.12 -13.30
CA GLN A 5 -4.95 -4.76 -12.70
C GLN A 5 -4.20 -3.79 -11.77
N ALA A 6 -3.97 -2.56 -12.21
CA ALA A 6 -3.32 -1.53 -11.38
C ALA A 6 -4.13 -1.23 -10.11
N LEU A 7 -5.47 -1.15 -10.21
CA LEU A 7 -6.34 -0.98 -9.03
C LEU A 7 -6.29 -2.19 -8.10
N ALA A 8 -6.26 -3.41 -8.63
CA ALA A 8 -6.15 -4.62 -7.82
C ALA A 8 -4.82 -4.65 -7.03
N GLU A 9 -3.70 -4.32 -7.68
CA GLU A 9 -2.39 -4.22 -7.03
C GLU A 9 -2.36 -3.09 -5.97
N ALA A 10 -3.00 -1.94 -6.24
CA ALA A 10 -3.12 -0.86 -5.26
C ALA A 10 -3.90 -1.31 -4.00
N ILE A 11 -4.99 -2.06 -4.19
CA ILE A 11 -5.81 -2.59 -3.10
C ILE A 11 -5.02 -3.62 -2.27
N ASP A 12 -4.31 -4.55 -2.91
CA ASP A 12 -3.48 -5.54 -2.22
C ASP A 12 -2.34 -4.89 -1.43
N ALA A 13 -1.66 -3.92 -2.02
CA ALA A 13 -0.62 -3.15 -1.35
C ALA A 13 -1.18 -2.39 -0.13
N ALA A 14 -2.35 -1.75 -0.27
CA ALA A 14 -3.01 -1.07 0.84
C ALA A 14 -3.42 -2.05 1.97
N ALA A 15 -3.87 -3.25 1.62
CA ALA A 15 -4.20 -4.28 2.60
C ALA A 15 -2.96 -4.74 3.39
N LYS A 16 -1.82 -4.93 2.71
CA LYS A 16 -0.53 -5.26 3.36
C LYS A 16 -0.05 -4.12 4.26
N ALA A 17 -0.15 -2.87 3.80
CA ALA A 17 0.20 -1.70 4.60
C ALA A 17 -0.62 -1.65 5.90
N LYS A 18 -1.93 -1.90 5.81
CA LYS A 18 -2.84 -1.94 6.96
C LYS A 18 -2.49 -3.07 7.93
N ALA A 19 -2.22 -4.28 7.44
CA ALA A 19 -1.85 -5.40 8.29
C ALA A 19 -0.55 -5.12 9.07
N LEU A 20 0.45 -4.55 8.41
CA LEU A 20 1.71 -4.17 9.04
C LEU A 20 1.56 -3.01 10.04
N ALA A 21 0.68 -2.04 9.77
CA ALA A 21 0.38 -0.98 10.74
C ALA A 21 -0.27 -1.56 12.01
N SER A 22 -1.19 -2.52 11.87
CA SER A 22 -1.77 -3.24 13.01
C SER A 22 -0.69 -4.00 13.79
N ASN A 23 0.20 -4.72 13.10
CA ASN A 23 1.31 -5.42 13.76
C ASN A 23 2.26 -4.46 14.49
N ALA A 24 2.55 -3.29 13.92
CA ALA A 24 3.37 -2.27 14.55
C ALA A 24 2.74 -1.78 15.86
N ARG A 25 1.43 -1.52 15.82
CA ARG A 25 0.63 -1.12 16.98
C ARG A 25 0.65 -2.21 18.05
N ASP A 26 0.37 -3.45 17.70
CA ASP A 26 0.28 -4.55 18.64
C ASP A 26 1.66 -4.89 19.25
N ALA A 27 2.74 -4.74 18.47
CA ALA A 27 4.12 -4.87 18.94
C ALA A 27 4.52 -3.76 19.91
N ALA A 28 4.00 -2.53 19.75
CA ALA A 28 4.31 -1.42 20.65
C ALA A 28 3.79 -1.66 22.08
N TYR A 29 2.69 -2.40 22.22
CA TYR A 29 2.09 -2.76 23.51
C TYR A 29 2.70 -4.02 24.14
N GLN A 30 3.58 -4.74 23.44
CA GLN A 30 4.24 -5.95 23.94
C GLN A 30 5.73 -5.69 24.17
N THR A 31 6.17 -5.65 25.44
CA THR A 31 7.55 -5.32 25.84
C THR A 31 8.62 -6.10 25.08
N GLU A 32 8.40 -7.41 24.86
CA GLU A 32 9.34 -8.28 24.13
C GLU A 32 9.38 -8.03 22.61
N SER A 33 8.33 -7.41 22.06
CA SER A 33 8.16 -7.17 20.63
C SER A 33 8.35 -5.71 20.22
N GLN A 34 8.58 -4.78 21.17
CA GLN A 34 8.74 -3.34 20.87
C GLN A 34 9.84 -3.06 19.84
N ALA A 35 10.91 -3.85 19.83
CA ALA A 35 11.98 -3.73 18.83
C ALA A 35 11.50 -3.96 17.39
N ARG A 36 10.38 -4.66 17.19
CA ARG A 36 9.77 -4.94 15.88
C ARG A 36 8.81 -3.84 15.42
N THR A 37 8.39 -2.93 16.30
CA THR A 37 7.47 -1.84 15.95
C THR A 37 8.02 -0.99 14.80
N SER A 38 9.30 -0.62 14.84
CA SER A 38 9.93 0.18 13.79
C SER A 38 9.98 -0.57 12.45
N VAL A 39 10.25 -1.88 12.48
CA VAL A 39 10.27 -2.75 11.29
C VAL A 39 8.90 -2.79 10.63
N TYR A 40 7.85 -3.08 11.41
CA TYR A 40 6.48 -3.13 10.89
C TYR A 40 5.98 -1.75 10.41
N ALA A 41 6.32 -0.67 11.13
CA ALA A 41 5.97 0.68 10.71
C ALA A 41 6.65 1.08 9.39
N THR A 42 7.93 0.75 9.24
CA THR A 42 8.69 1.03 8.01
C THR A 42 8.11 0.24 6.83
N ALA A 43 7.87 -1.05 7.02
CA ALA A 43 7.28 -1.90 5.99
C ALA A 43 5.85 -1.46 5.62
N SER A 44 5.06 -1.02 6.61
CA SER A 44 3.73 -0.45 6.38
C SER A 44 3.79 0.80 5.50
N GLY A 45 4.71 1.71 5.78
CA GLY A 45 4.96 2.90 4.96
C GLY A 45 5.32 2.56 3.52
N ALA A 46 6.26 1.63 3.32
CA ALA A 46 6.67 1.19 1.99
C ALA A 46 5.50 0.62 1.17
N TRP A 47 4.65 -0.22 1.76
CA TRP A 47 3.47 -0.74 1.07
C TRP A 47 2.41 0.33 0.79
N ALA A 48 2.29 1.35 1.64
CA ALA A 48 1.42 2.49 1.36
C ALA A 48 1.91 3.30 0.16
N ASP A 49 3.23 3.47 0.01
CA ASP A 49 3.82 4.13 -1.16
C ASP A 49 3.61 3.32 -2.44
N VAL A 50 3.73 1.99 -2.37
CA VAL A 50 3.38 1.08 -3.48
C VAL A 50 1.91 1.23 -3.87
N ALA A 51 1.00 1.29 -2.90
CA ALA A 51 -0.42 1.48 -3.17
C ALA A 51 -0.71 2.81 -3.90
N ARG A 52 -0.03 3.89 -3.50
CA ARG A 52 -0.11 5.20 -4.18
C ARG A 52 0.39 5.12 -5.61
N ALA A 53 1.56 4.51 -5.83
CA ALA A 53 2.14 4.37 -7.16
C ALA A 53 1.21 3.61 -8.12
N TYR A 54 0.62 2.50 -7.68
CA TYR A 54 -0.34 1.76 -8.52
C TYR A 54 -1.64 2.54 -8.76
N THR A 55 -2.08 3.35 -7.79
CA THR A 55 -3.23 4.25 -7.97
C THR A 55 -2.93 5.30 -9.04
N ASP A 56 -1.74 5.91 -9.00
CA ASP A 56 -1.31 6.89 -10.00
C ASP A 56 -1.24 6.27 -11.40
N ILE A 57 -0.74 5.03 -11.52
CA ILE A 57 -0.74 4.31 -12.81
C ILE A 57 -2.19 4.04 -13.28
N ALA A 58 -3.09 3.63 -12.39
CA ALA A 58 -4.49 3.41 -12.73
C ALA A 58 -5.17 4.71 -13.23
N VAL A 59 -4.80 5.87 -12.68
CA VAL A 59 -5.28 7.18 -13.13
C VAL A 59 -4.74 7.51 -14.52
N GLN A 60 -3.45 7.28 -14.78
CA GLN A 60 -2.84 7.51 -16.11
C GLN A 60 -3.50 6.63 -17.18
N LEU A 61 -3.68 5.33 -16.90
CA LEU A 61 -4.34 4.42 -17.84
C LEU A 61 -5.79 4.83 -18.14
N ALA A 62 -6.51 5.38 -17.16
CA ALA A 62 -7.87 5.91 -17.37
C ALA A 62 -7.88 7.17 -18.25
N ALA A 63 -6.79 7.95 -18.28
CA ALA A 63 -6.66 9.12 -19.14
C ALA A 63 -6.39 8.70 -20.58
N ASP A 64 -5.52 7.70 -20.79
CA ASP A 64 -5.20 7.15 -22.12
C ASP A 64 -6.40 6.46 -22.78
N GLU A 65 -7.33 5.91 -21.99
CA GLU A 65 -8.58 5.29 -22.48
C GLU A 65 -9.60 6.32 -23.05
N LYS A 66 -9.42 7.62 -22.79
CA LYS A 66 -10.27 8.66 -23.40
C LYS A 66 -9.63 9.11 -24.72
N PRO A 67 -10.24 8.84 -25.89
CA PRO A 67 -9.78 9.47 -27.12
C PRO A 67 -9.99 10.99 -26.98
N GLU A 68 -8.96 11.76 -27.34
CA GLU A 68 -9.08 13.21 -27.52
C GLU A 68 -10.27 13.48 -28.45
N ALA A 69 -11.24 14.24 -27.94
CA ALA A 69 -12.48 14.59 -28.64
C ALA A 69 -12.27 15.75 -29.62
#